data_AF-A0A1M7M450-F1
#
_entry.id   AF-A0A1M7M450-F1
#
_cell.length_a   1.000
_cell.length_b   1.000
_cell.length_c   1.000
_cell.angle_alpha   90.00
_cell.angle_beta   90.00
_cell.angle_gamma   90.00
#
_symmetry.space_group_name_H-M   'P 1'
#
loop_
_entity.id
_entity.type
_entity.pdbx_description
1 polymer ?
#
loop_
_entity_poly.entity_id
_entity_poly.type
_entity_poly.pdbx_seq_one_letter_code
_entity_poly.pdbx_strand_id
1 'polypeptide(L)'
;MFKVTIFYPVKENDWFDMEYYLQKHVPLSRSVFGKSLKGLAIEEAYNDEKNETYQYLYKVIGHLFFEKVEDFYLNFLPNEELLRKDSENYTNVDPILQICRVIVCDHYE
;
A
#
# COMPACT_ATOMS: atom_id res chain seq x y z
N MET A 1 1.26 13.30 -12.16
CA MET A 1 0.91 12.12 -11.34
C MET A 1 2.08 11.70 -10.46
N PHE A 2 1.79 11.48 -9.19
CA PHE A 2 2.65 10.88 -8.19
C PHE A 2 2.05 9.56 -7.70
N LYS A 3 2.91 8.63 -7.32
CA LYS A 3 2.54 7.33 -6.74
C LYS A 3 3.25 7.17 -5.40
N VAL A 4 2.48 6.96 -4.34
CA VAL A 4 2.99 6.46 -3.06
C VAL A 4 2.89 4.94 -3.11
N THR A 5 4.02 4.26 -2.98
CA THR A 5 4.10 2.81 -2.90
C THR A 5 4.39 2.41 -1.47
N ILE A 6 3.63 1.45 -0.96
CA ILE A 6 3.70 0.93 0.39
C ILE A 6 4.09 -0.53 0.24
N PHE A 7 5.31 -0.87 0.61
CA PHE A 7 5.83 -2.22 0.53
C PHE A 7 5.74 -2.88 1.91
N TYR A 8 5.23 -4.11 1.99
CA TYR A 8 5.26 -4.93 3.20
C TYR A 8 6.28 -6.07 3.02
N PRO A 9 7.53 -5.90 3.52
CA PRO A 9 8.59 -6.90 3.33
C PRO A 9 8.25 -8.21 4.02
N VAL A 10 8.65 -9.32 3.39
CA VAL A 10 8.59 -10.63 4.03
C VAL A 10 9.55 -10.65 5.22
N LYS A 11 9.08 -11.12 6.38
CA LYS A 11 9.89 -11.29 7.59
C LYS A 11 9.56 -12.64 8.25
N GLU A 12 10.50 -13.16 9.01
CA GLU A 12 10.26 -14.36 9.80
C GLU A 12 9.11 -14.12 10.79
N ASN A 13 8.17 -15.06 10.87
CA ASN A 13 6.95 -14.93 11.68
C ASN A 13 6.09 -13.70 11.32
N ASP A 14 6.14 -13.23 10.07
CA ASP A 14 5.17 -12.25 9.60
C ASP A 14 3.75 -12.81 9.60
N TRP A 15 2.78 -11.93 9.85
CA TRP A 15 1.38 -12.20 9.59
C TRP A 15 0.76 -11.00 8.88
N PHE A 16 -0.21 -11.30 8.02
CA PHE A 16 -0.94 -10.30 7.28
C PHE A 16 -2.36 -10.78 7.07
N ASP A 17 -3.33 -10.05 7.60
CA ASP A 17 -4.76 -10.29 7.43
C ASP A 17 -5.26 -9.48 6.23
N MET A 18 -5.30 -10.14 5.06
CA MET A 18 -5.78 -9.52 3.83
C MET A 18 -7.26 -9.14 3.88
N GLU A 19 -8.08 -9.87 4.64
CA GLU A 19 -9.51 -9.57 4.74
C GLU A 19 -9.73 -8.26 5.50
N TYR A 20 -9.11 -8.12 6.68
CA TYR A 20 -9.15 -6.87 7.43
C TYR A 20 -8.57 -5.71 6.62
N TYR A 21 -7.41 -5.93 5.99
CA TYR A 21 -6.74 -4.92 5.18
C TYR A 21 -7.67 -4.36 4.09
N LEU A 22 -8.33 -5.23 3.33
CA LEU A 22 -9.22 -4.83 2.24
C LEU A 22 -10.56 -4.27 2.72
N GLN A 23 -11.14 -4.83 3.78
CA GLN A 23 -12.48 -4.44 4.24
C GLN A 23 -12.50 -3.26 5.21
N LYS A 24 -11.38 -2.95 5.88
CA LYS A 24 -11.29 -1.90 6.91
C LYS A 24 -10.24 -0.86 6.56
N HIS A 25 -8.98 -1.28 6.38
CA HIS A 25 -7.87 -0.36 6.22
C HIS A 25 -7.91 0.41 4.88
N VAL A 26 -8.20 -0.27 3.78
CA VAL A 26 -8.31 0.36 2.46
C VAL A 26 -9.46 1.39 2.42
N PRO A 27 -10.68 1.10 2.91
CA PRO A 27 -11.73 2.10 3.05
C PRO A 27 -11.35 3.27 3.97
N LEU A 28 -10.69 3.01 5.10
CA LEU A 28 -10.18 4.07 5.98
C LEU A 28 -9.19 4.98 5.23
N SER A 29 -8.24 4.40 4.50
CA SER A 29 -7.30 5.14 3.67
C SER A 29 -8.01 5.98 2.60
N ARG A 30 -9.01 5.42 1.91
CA ARG A 30 -9.85 6.18 0.97
C ARG A 30 -10.56 7.35 1.63
N SER A 31 -11.05 7.18 2.86
CA SER A 31 -11.68 8.25 3.64
C SER A 31 -10.69 9.36 3.99
N VAL A 32 -9.50 9.00 4.48
CA VAL A 32 -8.42 9.94 4.84
C VAL A 32 -8.01 10.80 3.66
N PHE A 33 -7.79 10.20 2.48
CA PHE A 33 -7.32 10.93 1.31
C PHE A 33 -8.44 11.54 0.48
N GLY A 34 -9.67 11.05 0.60
CA GLY A 34 -10.85 11.58 -0.08
C GLY A 34 -10.63 11.80 -1.59
N LYS A 35 -10.98 13.00 -2.07
CA LYS A 35 -10.86 13.39 -3.49
C LYS A 35 -9.43 13.52 -3.98
N SER A 36 -8.45 13.59 -3.09
CA SER A 36 -7.03 13.67 -3.44
C SER A 36 -6.50 12.34 -3.99
N LEU A 37 -7.06 11.21 -3.50
CA LEU A 37 -6.72 9.89 -4.00
C LEU A 37 -7.36 9.65 -5.37
N LYS A 38 -6.53 9.55 -6.41
CA LYS A 38 -6.97 9.38 -7.80
C LYS A 38 -7.16 7.93 -8.20
N GLY A 39 -6.49 7.03 -7.50
CA GLY A 39 -6.59 5.61 -7.72
C GLY A 39 -5.86 4.86 -6.63
N LEU A 40 -6.13 3.56 -6.55
CA LEU A 40 -5.30 2.64 -5.78
C LEU A 40 -5.21 1.30 -6.48
N ALA A 41 -4.09 0.62 -6.27
CA ALA A 41 -3.91 -0.79 -6.61
C ALA A 41 -3.33 -1.48 -5.39
N ILE A 42 -3.85 -2.67 -5.07
CA ILE A 42 -3.32 -3.53 -4.03
C ILE A 42 -2.88 -4.82 -4.72
N GLU A 43 -1.64 -5.19 -4.52
CA GLU A 43 -1.02 -6.38 -5.08
C GLU A 43 -0.64 -7.30 -3.92
N GLU A 44 -1.05 -8.56 -4.02
CA GLU A 44 -0.58 -9.62 -3.15
C GLU A 44 0.46 -10.45 -3.92
N ALA A 45 1.50 -10.87 -3.22
CA ALA A 45 2.52 -11.73 -3.81
C ALA A 45 1.90 -13.01 -4.36
N TYR A 46 2.19 -13.30 -5.62
CA TYR A 46 1.85 -14.58 -6.22
C TYR A 46 2.97 -15.59 -5.96
N ASN A 47 2.64 -16.67 -5.25
CA ASN A 47 3.54 -17.80 -5.08
C ASN A 47 3.34 -18.77 -6.25
N ASP A 48 4.26 -18.76 -7.22
CA ASP A 48 4.26 -19.75 -8.29
C ASP A 48 4.83 -21.08 -7.78
N GLU A 49 3.93 -21.98 -7.37
CA GLU A 49 4.28 -23.31 -6.86
C GLU A 49 5.14 -24.14 -7.84
N LYS A 50 5.20 -23.78 -9.13
CA LYS A 50 6.00 -24.47 -10.14
C LYS A 50 7.40 -23.90 -10.29
N ASN A 51 7.70 -22.76 -9.68
CA ASN A 51 8.99 -22.09 -9.77
C ASN A 51 9.63 -21.94 -8.39
N GLU A 52 10.34 -22.99 -7.97
CA GLU A 52 11.02 -23.05 -6.66
C GLU A 52 12.11 -21.98 -6.45
N THR A 53 12.54 -21.29 -7.51
CA THR A 53 13.59 -20.25 -7.43
C THR A 53 13.03 -18.84 -7.26
N TYR A 54 11.75 -18.63 -7.54
CA TYR A 54 11.14 -17.32 -7.38
C TYR A 54 10.69 -17.13 -5.93
N GLN A 55 11.33 -16.18 -5.25
CA GLN A 55 10.91 -15.74 -3.92
C GLN A 55 10.54 -14.26 -3.98
N TYR A 56 9.33 -13.92 -3.55
CA TYR A 56 8.89 -12.54 -3.47
C TYR A 56 9.52 -11.83 -2.26
N LEU A 57 9.93 -10.58 -2.43
CA LEU A 57 10.51 -9.76 -1.36
C LEU A 57 9.46 -9.07 -0.49
N TYR A 58 8.25 -8.90 -1.04
CA TYR A 58 7.15 -8.19 -0.40
C TYR A 58 5.90 -9.05 -0.51
N LYS A 59 5.20 -9.26 0.60
CA LYS A 59 3.96 -10.05 0.66
C LYS A 59 2.78 -9.27 0.08
N VAL A 60 2.73 -7.98 0.36
CA VAL A 60 1.71 -7.05 -0.12
C VAL A 60 2.39 -5.77 -0.60
N ILE A 61 1.87 -5.20 -1.69
CA ILE A 61 2.27 -3.89 -2.19
C ILE A 61 1.02 -3.05 -2.42
N GLY A 62 0.95 -1.90 -1.76
CA GLY A 62 -0.08 -0.90 -1.98
C GLY A 62 0.43 0.23 -2.86
N HIS A 63 -0.39 0.69 -3.80
CA HIS A 63 -0.16 1.87 -4.62
C HIS A 63 -1.28 2.87 -4.41
N LEU A 64 -0.92 4.10 -4.08
CA LEU A 64 -1.83 5.23 -3.97
C LEU A 64 -1.42 6.31 -4.98
N PHE A 65 -2.37 6.73 -5.82
CA PHE A 65 -2.10 7.67 -6.90
C PHE A 65 -2.64 9.06 -6.56
N PHE A 66 -1.83 10.09 -6.82
CA PHE A 66 -2.14 11.49 -6.55
C PHE A 66 -1.75 12.37 -7.74
N GLU A 67 -2.40 13.53 -7.89
CA GLU A 67 -1.97 14.52 -8.89
C GLU A 67 -0.71 15.26 -8.45
N LYS A 68 -0.69 15.67 -7.18
CA LYS A 68 0.40 16.39 -6.51
C LYS A 68 0.86 15.62 -5.28
N VAL A 69 2.15 15.72 -4.94
CA VAL A 69 2.68 15.04 -3.76
C VAL A 69 2.22 15.71 -2.46
N GLU A 70 2.00 17.02 -2.51
CA GLU A 70 1.51 17.81 -1.38
C GLU A 70 0.14 17.31 -0.90
N ASP A 71 -0.71 16.85 -1.82
CA ASP A 71 -2.03 16.30 -1.49
C ASP A 71 -1.93 15.03 -0.63
N PHE A 72 -0.87 14.23 -0.79
CA PHE A 72 -0.60 13.10 0.08
C PHE A 72 -0.24 13.59 1.49
N TYR A 73 0.76 14.47 1.62
CA TYR A 73 1.24 14.93 2.92
C TYR A 73 0.18 15.68 3.74
N LEU A 74 -0.60 16.54 3.09
CA LEU A 74 -1.66 17.33 3.74
C LEU A 74 -2.72 16.45 4.42
N ASN A 75 -3.00 15.27 3.85
CA ASN A 75 -3.99 14.34 4.40
C ASN A 75 -3.33 13.25 5.25
N PHE A 76 -2.12 12.81 4.93
CA PHE A 76 -1.41 11.76 5.64
C PHE A 76 -0.92 12.22 7.01
N LEU A 77 -0.18 13.34 7.10
CA LEU A 77 0.48 13.74 8.35
C LEU A 77 -0.51 13.94 9.52
N PRO A 78 -1.69 14.57 9.34
CA PRO A 78 -2.67 14.68 10.43
C PRO A 78 -3.33 13.35 10.83
N ASN A 79 -3.27 12.33 9.97
CA ASN A 79 -3.93 11.03 10.15
C ASN A 79 -2.93 9.86 10.30
N GLU A 80 -1.62 10.14 10.39
CA GLU A 80 -0.57 9.13 10.41
C GLU A 80 -0.75 8.17 11.59
N GLU A 81 -0.98 8.71 12.80
CA GLU A 81 -1.17 7.90 14.00
C GLU A 81 -2.42 7.00 13.90
N LEU A 82 -3.49 7.51 13.29
CA LEU A 82 -4.72 6.75 13.05
C LEU A 82 -4.44 5.55 12.13
N LEU A 83 -3.79 5.79 10.99
CA LEU A 83 -3.45 4.75 10.02
C LEU A 83 -2.46 3.73 10.61
N ARG A 84 -1.48 4.20 11.39
CA ARG A 84 -0.50 3.34 12.07
C ARG A 84 -1.13 2.47 13.15
N LYS A 85 -2.07 3.00 13.95
CA LYS A 85 -2.79 2.18 14.94
C LYS A 85 -3.70 1.16 14.27
N ASP A 86 -4.36 1.54 13.18
CA ASP A 86 -5.17 0.60 12.41
C ASP A 86 -4.32 -0.52 11.79
N SER A 87 -3.06 -0.26 11.44
CA SER A 87 -2.18 -1.30 10.87
C SER A 87 -1.84 -2.43 11.82
N GLU A 88 -1.81 -2.16 13.12
CA GLU A 88 -1.59 -3.18 14.15
C GLU A 88 -2.70 -4.25 14.15
N ASN A 89 -3.87 -3.97 13.55
CA ASN A 89 -4.98 -4.93 13.46
C ASN A 89 -4.83 -5.94 12.32
N TYR A 90 -4.02 -5.65 11.29
CA TYR A 90 -3.90 -6.54 10.12
C TYR A 90 -2.47 -6.99 9.82
N THR A 91 -1.43 -6.43 10.45
CA THR A 91 -0.08 -6.95 10.28
C THR A 91 0.86 -6.58 11.42
N ASN A 92 1.90 -7.38 11.62
CA ASN A 92 3.09 -7.02 12.40
C ASN A 92 4.24 -6.47 11.54
N VAL A 93 4.04 -6.31 10.23
CA VAL A 93 5.08 -5.87 9.30
C VAL A 93 5.07 -4.34 9.20
N ASP A 94 6.16 -3.71 9.62
CA ASP A 94 6.39 -2.28 9.33
C ASP A 94 6.52 -2.06 7.81
N PRO A 95 5.66 -1.23 7.20
CA PRO A 95 5.76 -0.95 5.78
C PRO A 95 6.90 0.00 5.45
N ILE A 96 7.42 -0.10 4.23
CA ILE A 96 8.36 0.87 3.64
C ILE A 96 7.58 1.74 2.64
N LEU A 97 7.63 3.05 2.83
CA LEU A 97 6.99 4.01 1.92
C LEU A 97 8.00 4.53 0.90
N GLN A 98 7.59 4.53 -0.37
CA GLN A 98 8.34 5.13 -1.47
C GLN A 98 7.44 6.07 -2.27
N ILE A 99 7.88 7.32 -2.42
CA ILE A 99 7.15 8.33 -3.20
C ILE A 99 7.84 8.49 -4.54
N CYS A 100 7.10 8.30 -5.62
CA CYS A 100 7.60 8.42 -6.98
C CYS A 100 6.82 9.46 -7.77
N ARG A 101 7.53 10.27 -8.56
CA ARG A 101 6.92 10.91 -9.73
C ARG A 101 6.79 9.85 -10.82
N VAL A 102 5.60 9.71 -11.39
CA VAL A 102 5.38 8.77 -12.48
C VAL A 102 5.88 9.41 -13.78
N ILE A 103 6.86 8.79 -14.44
CA ILE A 103 7.48 9.30 -15.68
C ILE A 103 6.76 8.78 -16.93
N VAL A 104 6.39 7.49 -16.93
CA VAL A 104 5.60 6.83 -17.98
C VAL A 104 4.54 5.98 -17.30
N CYS A 105 3.31 6.00 -17.82
CA CYS A 105 2.23 5.14 -17.36
C CYS A 105 1.32 4.81 -18.55
N ASP A 106 1.61 3.68 -19.19
CA ASP A 106 0.76 3.12 -20.23
C ASP A 106 -0.18 2.13 -19.53
N HIS A 107 -1.45 2.50 -19.36
CA HIS A 107 -2.44 1.58 -18.78
C HIS A 107 -2.75 0.45 -19.78
N TYR A 108 -2.82 -0.78 -19.28
CA TYR A 108 -3.64 -1.84 -19.88
C TYR A 108 -4.98 -1.80 -19.15
N GLU A 109 -6.05 -1.43 -19.84
CA GLU A 109 -7.43 -1.59 -19.31
C GLU A 109 -7.77 -3.08 -19.15
#